data_AF-A0A5C8IGF9-F1
#
_entry.id   AF-A0A5C8IGF9-F1
#
_cell.length_a   1.000
_cell.length_b   1.000
_cell.length_c   1.000
_cell.angle_alpha   90.00
_cell.angle_beta   90.00
_cell.angle_gamma   90.00
#
_symmetry.space_group_name_H-M   'P 1'
#
loop_
_entity.id
_entity.type
_entity.pdbx_description
1 polymer ?
#
loop_
_entity_poly.entity_id
_entity_poly.type
_entity_poly.pdbx_seq_one_letter_code
_entity_poly.pdbx_strand_id
1 'polypeptide(L)'
;MFVQEVAIDIKTEANKDELVEEFNLLISHFRSNGQTQGKIESQFIDHNRIVCFPFSHEKNSLSSEFHNFYVNRQIEKLENICGSKLQVRTVGKTFESYQGACKCEKPELYILITNYITIQSPITCGTCNQALPLYKLPKYSDHGYRPFLSWESNYQSCDTLQMNCEVGEHWALNQMQESNSQLSKQGLEICKKVEELTGVPTYYYLFNYRKIIGDELTKPCPKCGKQWNLKEPLHGFYDFKCDACKLVSTVTSNS
;
A
#
# COMPACT_ATOMS: atom_id res chain seq x y z
N MET A 1 -12.15 -1.78 -5.97
CA MET A 1 -11.36 -2.99 -5.68
C MET A 1 -12.29 -4.19 -5.70
N PHE A 2 -11.82 -5.39 -5.36
CA PHE A 2 -12.66 -6.58 -5.27
C PHE A 2 -12.71 -7.07 -3.83
N VAL A 3 -13.90 -7.43 -3.37
CA VAL A 3 -14.10 -8.16 -2.12
C VAL A 3 -13.95 -9.64 -2.45
N GLN A 4 -13.00 -10.30 -1.78
CA GLN A 4 -12.80 -11.73 -1.87
C GLN A 4 -13.45 -12.39 -0.67
N GLU A 5 -13.83 -13.65 -0.79
CA GLU A 5 -14.13 -14.54 0.34
C GLU A 5 -13.00 -15.55 0.42
N VAL A 6 -12.30 -15.55 1.54
CA VAL A 6 -11.35 -16.60 1.91
C VAL A 6 -12.00 -17.41 3.01
N ALA A 7 -12.19 -18.71 2.79
CA ALA A 7 -12.88 -19.55 3.73
C ALA A 7 -12.27 -20.96 3.83
N ILE A 8 -12.42 -21.58 4.99
CA ILE A 8 -12.05 -22.99 5.20
C ILE A 8 -13.05 -23.65 6.14
N ASP A 9 -13.51 -24.85 5.75
CA ASP A 9 -14.36 -25.68 6.60
C ASP A 9 -13.51 -26.45 7.62
N ILE A 10 -13.99 -26.55 8.85
CA ILE A 10 -13.38 -27.26 9.97
C ILE A 10 -14.05 -28.63 10.06
N LYS A 11 -13.33 -29.69 9.66
CA LYS A 11 -13.81 -31.09 9.69
C LYS A 11 -13.18 -31.93 10.80
N THR A 12 -12.41 -31.29 11.67
CA THR A 12 -11.71 -31.89 12.79
C THR A 12 -12.23 -31.32 14.10
N GLU A 13 -11.85 -31.96 15.22
CA GLU A 13 -12.14 -31.49 16.58
C GLU A 13 -11.08 -30.48 17.09
N ALA A 14 -10.38 -29.81 16.17
CA ALA A 14 -9.35 -28.83 16.52
C ALA A 14 -9.93 -27.62 17.26
N ASN A 15 -9.14 -27.00 18.14
CA ASN A 15 -9.55 -25.82 18.87
C ASN A 15 -9.81 -24.65 17.89
N LYS A 16 -11.02 -24.08 17.96
CA LYS A 16 -11.45 -23.01 17.04
C LYS A 16 -10.68 -21.71 17.24
N ASP A 17 -10.25 -21.39 18.46
CA ASP A 17 -9.49 -20.18 18.76
C ASP A 17 -8.09 -20.27 18.14
N GLU A 18 -7.42 -21.42 18.30
CA GLU A 18 -6.12 -21.69 17.65
C GLU A 18 -6.23 -21.64 16.12
N LEU A 19 -7.30 -22.21 15.56
CA LEU A 19 -7.55 -22.15 14.12
C LEU A 19 -7.74 -20.72 13.61
N VAL A 20 -8.42 -19.86 14.38
CA VAL A 20 -8.58 -18.44 14.04
C VAL A 20 -7.23 -17.73 14.06
N GLU A 21 -6.34 -18.01 15.03
CA GLU A 21 -5.00 -17.44 15.04
C GLU A 21 -4.18 -17.85 13.80
N GLU A 22 -4.21 -19.12 13.43
CA GLU A 22 -3.54 -19.64 12.24
C GLU A 22 -4.14 -19.06 10.94
N PHE A 23 -5.45 -18.85 10.91
CA PHE A 23 -6.14 -18.22 9.80
C PHE A 23 -5.76 -16.73 9.70
N ASN A 24 -5.67 -16.02 10.82
CA ASN A 24 -5.22 -14.63 10.85
C ASN A 24 -3.77 -14.50 10.34
N LEU A 25 -2.93 -15.48 10.66
CA LEU A 25 -1.57 -15.55 10.15
C LEU A 25 -1.55 -15.73 8.62
N LEU A 26 -2.46 -16.53 8.05
CA LEU A 26 -2.62 -16.65 6.59
C LEU A 26 -3.01 -15.31 5.96
N ILE A 27 -4.01 -14.61 6.52
CA ILE A 27 -4.44 -13.30 6.02
C ILE A 27 -3.30 -12.28 6.11
N SER A 28 -2.53 -12.30 7.19
CA SER A 28 -1.30 -11.50 7.35
C SER A 28 -0.25 -11.85 6.28
N HIS A 29 -0.10 -13.13 5.94
CA HIS A 29 0.79 -13.57 4.87
C HIS A 29 0.34 -13.07 3.49
N PHE A 30 -0.94 -13.16 3.14
CA PHE A 30 -1.48 -12.55 1.92
C PHE A 30 -1.22 -11.03 1.85
N ARG A 31 -1.45 -10.31 2.95
CA ARG A 31 -1.20 -8.86 3.03
C ARG A 31 0.29 -8.55 2.88
N SER A 32 1.14 -9.26 3.61
CA SER A 32 2.60 -9.10 3.54
C SER A 32 3.18 -9.45 2.17
N ASN A 33 2.52 -10.34 1.43
CA ASN A 33 2.86 -10.66 0.04
C ASN A 33 2.25 -9.68 -0.97
N GLY A 34 1.50 -8.68 -0.52
CA GLY A 34 0.95 -7.63 -1.36
C GLY A 34 -0.38 -7.97 -2.04
N GLN A 35 -0.97 -9.14 -1.75
CA GLN A 35 -2.13 -9.68 -2.46
C GLN A 35 -3.47 -9.15 -1.94
N THR A 36 -3.53 -8.80 -0.65
CA THR A 36 -4.71 -8.19 -0.01
C THR A 36 -4.43 -6.77 0.45
N GLN A 37 -5.51 -6.01 0.64
CA GLN A 37 -5.53 -4.60 0.96
C GLN A 37 -6.50 -4.33 2.12
N GLY A 38 -6.27 -3.25 2.86
CA GLY A 38 -7.01 -2.99 4.10
C GLY A 38 -6.30 -3.48 5.35
N LYS A 39 -6.58 -2.84 6.49
CA LYS A 39 -5.89 -3.09 7.77
C LYS A 39 -6.65 -4.05 8.69
N ILE A 40 -7.98 -3.99 8.67
CA ILE A 40 -8.86 -4.77 9.54
C ILE A 40 -9.84 -5.50 8.62
N GLU A 41 -9.84 -6.83 8.68
CA GLU A 41 -10.73 -7.65 7.88
C GLU A 41 -11.84 -8.25 8.75
N SER A 42 -13.03 -8.37 8.19
CA SER A 42 -14.17 -8.99 8.88
C SER A 42 -14.02 -10.51 8.85
N GLN A 43 -13.37 -11.06 9.88
CA GLN A 43 -13.27 -12.49 10.11
C GLN A 43 -14.32 -12.97 11.12
N PHE A 44 -14.90 -14.13 10.87
CA PHE A 44 -15.86 -14.75 11.77
C PHE A 44 -15.91 -16.26 11.55
N ILE A 45 -16.46 -16.96 12.55
CA ILE A 45 -16.82 -18.37 12.44
C ILE A 45 -18.32 -18.45 12.22
N ASP A 46 -18.72 -19.15 11.17
CA ASP A 46 -20.10 -19.60 10.97
C ASP A 46 -20.12 -21.13 11.12
N HIS A 47 -20.65 -21.61 12.25
CA HIS A 47 -20.64 -23.03 12.64
C HIS A 47 -19.23 -23.66 12.62
N ASN A 48 -18.92 -24.42 11.57
CA ASN A 48 -17.64 -25.09 11.36
C ASN A 48 -16.95 -24.53 10.10
N ARG A 49 -17.06 -23.23 9.86
CA ARG A 49 -16.40 -22.56 8.75
C ARG A 49 -15.82 -21.23 9.21
N ILE A 50 -14.54 -21.03 8.94
CA ILE A 50 -13.89 -19.73 9.12
C ILE A 50 -14.03 -18.97 7.81
N VAL A 51 -14.44 -17.71 7.89
CA VAL A 51 -14.65 -16.84 6.73
C VAL A 51 -14.00 -15.48 6.98
N CYS A 52 -13.38 -14.93 5.95
CA CYS A 52 -12.84 -13.57 5.94
C CYS A 52 -13.07 -12.92 4.58
N PHE A 53 -13.29 -11.60 4.58
CA PHE A 53 -13.61 -10.84 3.38
C PHE A 53 -12.56 -9.79 3.01
N PRO A 54 -11.33 -10.19 2.62
CA PRO A 54 -10.29 -9.23 2.30
C PRO A 54 -10.52 -8.51 0.98
N PHE A 55 -10.00 -7.29 0.89
CA PHE A 55 -9.97 -6.56 -0.36
C PHE A 55 -8.75 -6.94 -1.21
N SER A 56 -8.91 -6.86 -2.53
CA SER A 56 -7.83 -7.07 -3.51
C SER A 56 -7.94 -6.11 -4.69
N HIS A 57 -6.83 -5.85 -5.36
CA HIS A 57 -6.82 -5.00 -6.56
C HIS A 57 -7.44 -5.69 -7.78
N GLU A 58 -7.24 -6.99 -7.92
CA GLU A 58 -7.69 -7.78 -9.07
C GLU A 58 -8.45 -9.03 -8.62
N LYS A 59 -9.31 -9.57 -9.50
CA LYS A 59 -10.09 -10.77 -9.19
C LYS A 59 -9.20 -11.97 -8.83
N ASN A 60 -8.07 -12.09 -9.51
CA ASN A 60 -7.11 -13.18 -9.35
C ASN A 60 -5.94 -12.82 -8.41
N SER A 61 -5.99 -11.73 -7.64
CA SER A 61 -4.84 -11.36 -6.77
C SER A 61 -4.46 -12.45 -5.77
N LEU A 62 -5.41 -13.32 -5.37
CA LEU A 62 -5.18 -14.45 -4.46
C LEU A 62 -4.94 -15.79 -5.18
N SER A 63 -4.62 -15.75 -6.48
CA SER A 63 -4.21 -16.92 -7.26
C SER A 63 -2.90 -17.49 -6.72
N SER A 64 -2.75 -18.81 -6.79
CA SER A 64 -1.55 -19.53 -6.32
C SER A 64 -0.29 -19.16 -7.08
N GLU A 65 -0.42 -18.62 -8.29
CA GLU A 65 0.70 -18.11 -9.10
C GLU A 65 1.47 -16.96 -8.42
N PHE A 66 0.79 -16.23 -7.51
CA PHE A 66 1.38 -15.10 -6.79
C PHE A 66 1.84 -15.47 -5.38
N HIS A 67 1.63 -16.71 -4.93
CA HIS A 67 1.99 -17.10 -3.57
C HIS A 67 3.50 -17.11 -3.37
N ASN A 68 3.93 -16.59 -2.21
CA ASN A 68 5.26 -16.84 -1.71
C ASN A 68 5.30 -18.11 -0.84
N PHE A 69 6.50 -18.47 -0.41
CA PHE A 69 6.74 -19.61 0.48
C PHE A 69 5.86 -19.61 1.74
N TYR A 70 5.71 -18.45 2.39
CA TYR A 70 4.96 -18.34 3.65
C TYR A 70 3.46 -18.53 3.46
N VAL A 71 2.90 -17.99 2.36
CA VAL A 71 1.50 -18.20 2.01
C VAL A 71 1.25 -19.69 1.79
N ASN A 72 2.03 -20.35 0.93
CA ASN A 72 1.86 -21.77 0.65
C ASN A 72 1.99 -22.64 1.91
N ARG A 73 3.02 -22.40 2.73
CA ARG A 73 3.24 -23.14 3.97
C ARG A 73 2.06 -22.99 4.95
N GLN A 74 1.51 -21.79 5.07
CA GLN A 74 0.41 -21.53 6.00
C GLN A 74 -0.92 -22.13 5.50
N ILE A 75 -1.15 -22.10 4.18
CA ILE A 75 -2.30 -22.79 3.57
C ILE A 75 -2.21 -24.29 3.88
N GLU A 76 -1.08 -24.92 3.59
CA GLU A 76 -0.89 -26.36 3.83
C GLU A 76 -1.12 -26.71 5.31
N LYS A 77 -0.57 -25.91 6.24
CA LYS A 77 -0.80 -26.09 7.68
C LYS A 77 -2.28 -26.03 8.03
N LEU A 78 -2.99 -25.00 7.60
CA LEU A 78 -4.42 -24.83 7.87
C LEU A 78 -5.26 -25.96 7.26
N GLU A 79 -4.96 -26.36 6.03
CA GLU A 79 -5.68 -27.45 5.36
C GLU A 79 -5.51 -28.78 6.11
N ASN A 80 -4.32 -29.05 6.63
CA ASN A 80 -4.04 -30.23 7.43
C ASN A 80 -4.78 -30.21 8.77
N ILE A 81 -4.79 -29.08 9.50
CA ILE A 81 -5.47 -28.98 10.80
C ILE A 81 -6.99 -29.05 10.61
N CYS A 82 -7.53 -28.35 9.60
CA CYS A 82 -8.97 -28.31 9.33
C CYS A 82 -9.51 -29.55 8.62
N GLY A 83 -8.65 -30.37 7.99
CA GLY A 83 -9.07 -31.51 7.17
C GLY A 83 -9.89 -31.10 5.93
N SER A 84 -9.73 -29.86 5.46
CA SER A 84 -10.46 -29.31 4.31
C SER A 84 -9.56 -28.38 3.50
N LYS A 85 -9.95 -28.08 2.27
CA LYS A 85 -9.21 -27.18 1.38
C LYS A 85 -9.60 -25.72 1.60
N LEU A 86 -8.63 -24.82 1.46
CA LEU A 86 -8.89 -23.39 1.45
C LEU A 86 -9.69 -23.03 0.20
N GLN A 87 -10.75 -22.26 0.37
CA GLN A 87 -11.61 -21.78 -0.70
C GLN A 87 -11.42 -20.28 -0.85
N VAL A 88 -11.20 -19.83 -2.09
CA VAL A 88 -11.10 -18.42 -2.44
C VAL A 88 -12.04 -18.13 -3.59
N ARG A 89 -12.91 -17.12 -3.43
CA ARG A 89 -13.80 -16.65 -4.51
C ARG A 89 -13.99 -15.14 -4.46
N THR A 90 -14.21 -14.52 -5.61
CA THR A 90 -14.60 -13.11 -5.66
C THR A 90 -16.08 -12.96 -5.34
N VAL A 91 -16.39 -12.22 -4.27
CA VAL A 91 -17.76 -11.87 -3.87
C VAL A 91 -18.32 -10.79 -4.79
N GLY A 92 -17.53 -9.75 -5.06
CA GLY A 92 -17.96 -8.63 -5.87
C GLY A 92 -16.90 -7.55 -6.06
N LYS A 93 -17.26 -6.50 -6.82
CA LYS A 93 -16.48 -5.28 -6.97
C LYS A 93 -17.01 -4.23 -5.98
N THR A 94 -16.13 -3.47 -5.33
CA THR A 94 -16.54 -2.35 -4.48
C THR A 94 -17.26 -1.28 -5.31
N PHE A 95 -18.24 -0.60 -4.70
CA PHE A 95 -19.07 0.43 -5.36
C PHE A 95 -18.28 1.72 -5.63
N GLU A 96 -17.15 1.90 -4.95
CA GLU A 96 -16.26 3.05 -5.13
C GLU A 96 -15.78 3.21 -6.57
N SER A 97 -15.40 4.44 -6.92
CA SER A 97 -14.82 4.89 -8.20
C SER A 97 -13.47 4.24 -8.54
N TYR A 98 -13.19 3.04 -8.04
CA TYR A 98 -12.01 2.26 -8.36
C TYR A 98 -11.97 1.91 -9.85
N GLN A 99 -11.04 2.56 -10.55
CA GLN A 99 -10.87 2.46 -12.00
C GLN A 99 -10.05 1.23 -12.42
N GLY A 100 -9.33 0.60 -11.49
CA GLY A 100 -8.59 -0.64 -11.74
C GLY A 100 -7.18 -0.59 -11.19
N ALA A 101 -6.45 -1.69 -11.37
CA ALA A 101 -5.03 -1.77 -11.08
C ALA A 101 -4.23 -1.33 -12.31
N CYS A 102 -2.98 -0.89 -12.09
CA CYS A 102 -2.04 -0.67 -13.18
C CYS A 102 -1.86 -1.95 -14.03
N LYS A 103 -1.89 -1.76 -15.36
CA LYS A 103 -1.63 -2.79 -16.37
C LYS A 103 -0.50 -2.42 -17.35
N CYS A 104 0.23 -1.34 -17.07
CA CYS A 104 1.35 -0.92 -17.91
C CYS A 104 2.47 -1.97 -17.85
N GLU A 105 2.93 -2.45 -19.01
CA GLU A 105 4.07 -3.37 -19.09
C GLU A 105 5.40 -2.67 -18.77
N LYS A 106 5.52 -1.39 -19.18
CA LYS A 106 6.71 -0.55 -18.96
C LYS A 106 6.32 0.82 -18.42
N PRO A 107 6.12 0.94 -17.10
CA PRO A 107 5.94 2.24 -16.45
C PRO A 107 7.17 3.13 -16.64
N GLU A 108 6.95 4.41 -16.91
CA GLU A 108 8.02 5.41 -17.03
C GLU A 108 8.63 5.75 -15.67
N LEU A 109 7.78 5.76 -14.63
CA LEU A 109 8.17 5.98 -13.25
C LEU A 109 7.15 5.37 -12.29
N TYR A 110 7.56 5.20 -11.04
CA TYR A 110 6.68 4.91 -9.92
C TYR A 110 6.64 6.05 -8.92
N ILE A 111 5.54 6.16 -8.18
CA ILE A 111 5.38 7.13 -7.09
C ILE A 111 4.94 6.38 -5.83
N LEU A 112 5.74 6.46 -4.75
CA LEU A 112 5.34 6.00 -3.42
C LEU A 112 4.50 7.09 -2.76
N ILE A 113 3.19 6.82 -2.60
CA ILE A 113 2.20 7.76 -2.09
C ILE A 113 1.04 6.99 -1.43
N THR A 114 0.54 7.52 -0.31
CA THR A 114 -0.70 7.07 0.31
C THR A 114 -1.36 8.25 1.03
N ASN A 115 -2.54 8.04 1.61
CA ASN A 115 -3.23 8.99 2.48
C ASN A 115 -4.05 8.24 3.53
N TYR A 116 -4.59 8.96 4.51
CA TYR A 116 -5.34 8.40 5.64
C TYR A 116 -6.66 7.69 5.27
N ILE A 117 -7.17 7.89 4.06
CA ILE A 117 -8.46 7.32 3.60
C ILE A 117 -8.23 6.05 2.78
N THR A 118 -7.26 6.06 1.88
CA THR A 118 -7.10 5.01 0.87
C THR A 118 -6.65 3.69 1.48
N ILE A 119 -7.17 2.60 0.94
CA ILE A 119 -6.66 1.24 1.18
C ILE A 119 -5.95 0.68 -0.05
N GLN A 120 -5.72 1.49 -1.08
CA GLN A 120 -4.99 1.06 -2.27
C GLN A 120 -3.50 0.91 -1.99
N SER A 121 -2.83 0.08 -2.80
CA SER A 121 -1.38 -0.10 -2.78
C SER A 121 -0.65 1.25 -2.72
N PRO A 122 0.37 1.38 -1.86
CA PRO A 122 1.10 2.63 -1.67
C PRO A 122 2.02 3.02 -2.83
N ILE A 123 2.05 2.23 -3.92
CA ILE A 123 2.85 2.53 -5.11
C ILE A 123 1.94 2.74 -6.32
N THR A 124 2.09 3.90 -6.95
CA THR A 124 1.31 4.33 -8.11
C THR A 124 2.17 4.32 -9.37
N CYS A 125 1.61 3.87 -10.48
CA CYS A 125 2.25 3.95 -11.79
C CYS A 125 2.17 5.38 -12.33
N GLY A 126 3.32 6.02 -12.54
CA GLY A 126 3.40 7.37 -13.06
C GLY A 126 3.02 7.52 -14.53
N THR A 127 2.75 6.44 -15.26
CA THR A 127 2.26 6.49 -16.66
C THR A 127 0.74 6.53 -16.73
N CYS A 128 0.03 5.72 -15.94
CA CYS A 128 -1.45 5.63 -15.98
C CYS A 128 -2.14 6.18 -14.72
N ASN A 129 -1.38 6.62 -13.73
CA ASN A 129 -1.85 7.09 -12.43
C ASN A 129 -2.72 6.09 -11.64
N GLN A 130 -2.56 4.79 -11.90
CA GLN A 130 -3.26 3.73 -11.17
C GLN A 130 -2.33 3.06 -10.16
N ALA A 131 -2.90 2.60 -9.05
CA ALA A 131 -2.18 1.83 -8.05
C ALA A 131 -1.63 0.52 -8.66
N LEU A 132 -0.36 0.22 -8.39
CA LEU A 132 0.29 -1.04 -8.75
C LEU A 132 0.17 -2.02 -7.57
N PRO A 133 -0.50 -3.18 -7.74
CA PRO A 133 -0.55 -4.21 -6.70
C PRO A 133 0.87 -4.67 -6.34
N LEU A 134 1.19 -4.74 -5.05
CA LEU A 134 2.57 -5.00 -4.61
C LEU A 134 3.08 -6.35 -5.10
N TYR A 135 2.25 -7.40 -5.21
CA TYR A 135 2.67 -8.70 -5.73
C TYR A 135 3.13 -8.68 -7.20
N LYS A 136 2.87 -7.60 -7.95
CA LYS A 136 3.39 -7.41 -9.32
C LYS A 136 4.79 -6.82 -9.38
N LEU A 137 5.32 -6.31 -8.25
CA LEU A 137 6.72 -5.92 -8.18
C LEU A 137 7.60 -7.17 -8.12
N PRO A 138 8.89 -7.06 -8.51
CA PRO A 138 9.87 -8.08 -8.17
C PRO A 138 9.92 -8.32 -6.67
N LYS A 139 10.30 -9.54 -6.26
CA LYS A 139 10.44 -9.92 -4.85
C LYS A 139 11.30 -8.88 -4.11
N TYR A 140 10.67 -8.13 -3.21
CA TYR A 140 11.32 -7.03 -2.50
C TYR A 140 12.22 -7.51 -1.36
N SER A 141 11.74 -8.47 -0.56
CA SER A 141 12.48 -9.09 0.53
C SER A 141 12.00 -10.53 0.73
N ASP A 142 12.70 -11.30 1.58
CA ASP A 142 12.23 -12.64 1.96
C ASP A 142 10.86 -12.59 2.63
N HIS A 143 10.59 -11.60 3.47
CA HIS A 143 9.29 -11.39 4.10
C HIS A 143 8.30 -10.58 3.24
N GLY A 144 8.46 -10.59 1.92
CA GLY A 144 7.59 -9.88 0.97
C GLY A 144 7.75 -8.37 1.04
N TYR A 145 6.65 -7.67 1.22
CA TYR A 145 6.53 -6.21 1.16
C TYR A 145 6.31 -5.56 2.52
N ARG A 146 6.68 -6.21 3.63
CA ARG A 146 6.56 -5.65 4.99
C ARG A 146 7.12 -4.22 5.12
N PRO A 147 8.24 -3.82 4.48
CA PRO A 147 8.71 -2.45 4.52
C PRO A 147 7.72 -1.43 3.95
N PHE A 148 7.02 -1.76 2.86
CA PHE A 148 5.92 -0.93 2.35
C PHE A 148 4.78 -0.81 3.35
N LEU A 149 4.35 -1.92 3.94
CA LEU A 149 3.25 -1.92 4.91
C LEU A 149 3.58 -1.14 6.18
N SER A 150 4.84 -1.22 6.64
CA SER A 150 5.33 -0.45 7.77
C SER A 150 5.33 1.05 7.44
N TRP A 151 5.89 1.43 6.28
CA TRP A 151 5.87 2.83 5.84
C TRP A 151 4.45 3.35 5.65
N GLU A 152 3.58 2.59 4.98
CA GLU A 152 2.17 2.92 4.76
C GLU A 152 1.46 3.14 6.10
N SER A 153 1.66 2.24 7.07
CA SER A 153 1.07 2.39 8.40
C SER A 153 1.58 3.65 9.10
N ASN A 154 2.88 3.92 9.06
CA ASN A 154 3.46 5.12 9.66
C ASN A 154 2.94 6.41 9.00
N TYR A 155 2.89 6.42 7.67
CA TYR A 155 2.40 7.56 6.90
C TYR A 155 0.93 7.83 7.24
N GLN A 156 0.07 6.81 7.13
CA GLN A 156 -1.36 6.95 7.40
C GLN A 156 -1.65 7.34 8.85
N SER A 157 -0.84 6.89 9.81
CA SER A 157 -0.95 7.35 11.20
C SER A 157 -0.61 8.83 11.33
N CYS A 158 0.46 9.29 10.67
CA CYS A 158 0.80 10.71 10.66
C CYS A 158 -0.29 11.55 9.98
N ASP A 159 -0.79 11.09 8.85
CA ASP A 159 -1.84 11.77 8.09
C ASP A 159 -3.17 11.80 8.85
N THR A 160 -3.50 10.73 9.57
CA THR A 160 -4.66 10.69 10.48
C THR A 160 -4.52 11.71 11.62
N LEU A 161 -3.33 11.82 12.22
CA LEU A 161 -3.07 12.82 13.26
C LEU A 161 -3.17 14.23 12.70
N GLN A 162 -2.77 14.46 11.45
CA GLN A 162 -2.87 15.76 10.81
C GLN A 162 -4.33 16.13 10.46
N MET A 163 -5.11 15.16 10.00
CA MET A 163 -6.46 15.42 9.47
C MET A 163 -7.57 15.34 10.53
N ASN A 164 -7.40 14.51 11.57
CA ASN A 164 -8.49 14.15 12.49
C ASN A 164 -8.17 14.36 13.97
N CYS A 165 -7.03 14.95 14.32
CA CYS A 165 -6.59 15.09 15.71
C CYS A 165 -5.99 16.47 15.99
N GLU A 166 -6.17 16.97 17.20
CA GLU A 166 -5.44 18.15 17.71
C GLU A 166 -4.10 17.74 18.34
N VAL A 167 -4.04 16.54 18.91
CA VAL A 167 -2.85 16.03 19.61
C VAL A 167 -1.86 15.48 18.60
N GLY A 168 -0.64 16.01 18.59
CA GLY A 168 0.47 15.50 17.77
C GLY A 168 0.43 15.92 16.30
N GLU A 169 -0.55 16.73 15.89
CA GLU A 169 -0.76 17.22 14.51
C GLU A 169 0.54 17.79 13.91
N HIS A 170 1.17 18.76 14.59
CA HIS A 170 2.39 19.40 14.11
C HIS A 170 3.58 18.44 13.96
N TRP A 171 3.74 17.49 14.89
CA TRP A 171 4.82 16.51 14.81
C TRP A 171 4.61 15.59 13.62
N ALA A 172 3.37 15.11 13.44
CA ALA A 172 2.98 14.23 12.36
C ALA A 172 3.11 14.90 10.99
N LEU A 173 2.66 16.15 10.89
CA LEU A 173 2.83 16.98 9.69
C LEU A 173 4.31 17.12 9.32
N ASN A 174 5.18 17.40 10.30
CA ASN A 174 6.63 17.46 10.09
C ASN A 174 7.22 16.14 9.58
N GLN A 175 6.69 14.98 10.01
CA GLN A 175 7.11 13.71 9.45
C GLN A 175 6.79 13.59 7.96
N MET A 176 5.63 14.09 7.52
CA MET A 176 5.21 13.98 6.12
C MET A 176 5.81 15.03 5.19
N GLN A 177 6.06 16.25 5.69
CA GLN A 177 6.49 17.38 4.87
C GLN A 177 8.00 17.61 4.78
N GLU A 178 8.77 17.10 5.75
CA GLU A 178 10.22 17.30 5.77
C GLU A 178 10.94 16.15 5.10
N SER A 179 11.77 16.47 4.10
CA SER A 179 12.48 15.47 3.29
C SER A 179 13.52 14.66 4.06
N ASN A 180 13.90 15.11 5.27
CA ASN A 180 14.88 14.48 6.15
C ASN A 180 14.26 13.81 7.39
N SER A 181 12.92 13.78 7.49
CA SER A 181 12.20 13.11 8.57
C SER A 181 12.45 11.61 8.58
N GLN A 182 12.09 10.92 9.67
CA GLN A 182 12.23 9.46 9.73
C GLN A 182 11.31 8.79 8.70
N LEU A 183 10.08 9.29 8.56
CA LEU A 183 9.11 8.80 7.59
C LEU A 183 9.59 8.96 6.13
N SER A 184 10.10 10.15 5.78
CA SER A 184 10.62 10.43 4.45
C SER A 184 11.85 9.60 4.11
N LYS A 185 12.75 9.41 5.08
CA LYS A 185 13.92 8.52 4.92
C LYS A 185 13.49 7.08 4.65
N GLN A 186 12.53 6.56 5.42
CA GLN A 186 11.98 5.22 5.20
C GLN A 186 11.40 5.07 3.78
N GLY A 187 10.58 6.04 3.34
CA GLY A 187 9.98 6.02 2.01
C GLY A 187 10.99 6.14 0.87
N LEU A 188 12.01 7.00 1.03
CA LEU A 188 13.08 7.15 0.05
C LEU A 188 13.95 5.89 -0.10
N GLU A 189 14.22 5.16 1.00
CA GLU A 189 14.93 3.87 0.92
C GLU A 189 14.10 2.82 0.18
N ILE A 190 12.77 2.80 0.38
CA ILE A 190 11.86 1.95 -0.40
C ILE A 190 11.94 2.32 -1.89
N CYS A 191 11.85 3.60 -2.22
CA CYS A 191 11.93 4.09 -3.60
C CYS A 191 13.24 3.66 -4.27
N LYS A 192 14.37 3.86 -3.57
CA LYS A 192 15.69 3.44 -4.05
C LYS A 192 15.73 1.94 -4.33
N LYS A 193 15.22 1.12 -3.40
CA LYS A 193 15.23 -0.34 -3.57
C LYS A 193 14.34 -0.80 -4.72
N VAL A 194 13.19 -0.17 -4.93
CA VAL A 194 12.33 -0.45 -6.08
C VAL A 194 13.04 -0.10 -7.39
N GLU A 195 13.69 1.06 -7.45
CA GLU A 195 14.45 1.48 -8.63
C GLU A 195 15.60 0.49 -8.93
N GLU A 196 16.33 0.02 -7.91
CA GLU A 196 17.35 -1.03 -8.07
C GLU A 196 16.79 -2.34 -8.62
N LEU A 197 15.60 -2.77 -8.16
CA LEU A 197 14.99 -4.05 -8.54
C LEU A 197 14.32 -4.01 -9.92
N THR A 198 13.80 -2.85 -10.32
CA THR A 198 12.97 -2.70 -11.52
C THR A 198 13.66 -1.97 -12.66
N GLY A 199 14.70 -1.18 -12.36
CA GLY A 199 15.28 -0.21 -13.28
C GLY A 199 14.37 0.99 -13.59
N VAL A 200 13.19 1.08 -12.94
CA VAL A 200 12.21 2.14 -13.16
C VAL A 200 12.43 3.25 -12.13
N PRO A 201 12.61 4.51 -12.55
CA PRO A 201 12.71 5.65 -11.64
C PRO A 201 11.57 5.69 -10.65
N THR A 202 11.88 5.69 -9.35
CA THR A 202 10.84 5.66 -8.30
C THR A 202 10.95 6.89 -7.42
N TYR A 203 9.84 7.63 -7.29
CA TYR A 203 9.78 8.91 -6.61
C TYR A 203 8.98 8.79 -5.31
N TYR A 204 9.42 9.51 -4.29
CA TYR A 204 8.70 9.66 -3.05
C TYR A 204 7.79 10.89 -3.11
N TYR A 205 6.51 10.73 -2.76
CA TYR A 205 5.63 11.87 -2.57
C TYR A 205 5.90 12.54 -1.23
N LEU A 206 6.32 13.81 -1.29
CA LEU A 206 6.51 14.66 -0.13
C LEU A 206 5.27 15.53 0.08
N PHE A 207 4.63 15.42 1.24
CA PHE A 207 3.46 16.23 1.55
C PHE A 207 3.85 17.70 1.65
N ASN A 208 3.01 18.61 1.17
CA ASN A 208 3.34 20.03 1.12
C ASN A 208 2.18 20.87 1.64
N TYR A 209 1.96 20.80 2.95
CA TYR A 209 0.94 21.58 3.65
C TYR A 209 1.55 22.86 4.21
N ARG A 210 1.64 23.86 3.35
CA ARG A 210 2.23 25.16 3.70
C ARG A 210 1.21 26.26 3.38
N LYS A 211 1.28 27.36 4.13
CA LYS A 211 0.49 28.55 3.78
C LYS A 211 0.97 29.07 2.43
N ILE A 212 0.01 29.38 1.55
CA ILE A 212 0.28 30.07 0.29
C ILE A 212 0.77 31.46 0.64
N ILE A 213 2.08 31.68 0.51
CA ILE A 213 2.72 32.99 0.66
C ILE A 213 3.46 33.26 -0.64
N GLY A 214 2.92 34.16 -1.47
CA GLY A 214 3.47 34.49 -2.78
C GLY A 214 3.32 33.36 -3.80
N ASP A 215 4.30 33.21 -4.69
CA ASP A 215 4.29 32.21 -5.76
C ASP A 215 4.88 30.88 -5.29
N GLU A 216 4.04 29.97 -4.76
CA GLU A 216 4.48 28.64 -4.30
C GLU A 216 5.18 27.81 -5.38
N LEU A 217 4.89 28.07 -6.67
CA LEU A 217 5.51 27.37 -7.79
C LEU A 217 6.98 27.76 -7.98
N THR A 218 7.45 28.81 -7.33
CA THR A 218 8.87 29.21 -7.34
C THR A 218 9.69 28.58 -6.23
N LYS A 219 9.06 27.86 -5.29
CA LYS A 219 9.77 27.25 -4.15
C LYS A 219 10.76 26.20 -4.67
N PRO A 220 12.05 26.26 -4.26
CA PRO A 220 13.03 25.28 -4.66
C PRO A 220 12.77 23.93 -3.96
N CYS A 221 13.36 22.87 -4.51
CA CYS A 221 13.33 21.54 -3.92
C CYS A 221 13.87 21.59 -2.47
N PRO A 222 13.11 21.08 -1.47
CA PRO A 222 13.48 21.18 -0.06
C PRO A 222 14.73 20.37 0.32
N LYS A 223 15.21 19.50 -0.57
CA LYS A 223 16.40 18.67 -0.34
C LYS A 223 17.66 19.20 -1.01
N CYS A 224 17.58 19.73 -2.24
CA CYS A 224 18.77 20.18 -2.99
C CYS A 224 18.77 21.65 -3.39
N GLY A 225 17.69 22.40 -3.13
CA GLY A 225 17.59 23.82 -3.45
C GLY A 225 17.42 24.14 -4.95
N LYS A 226 17.37 23.13 -5.83
CA LYS A 226 17.18 23.33 -7.27
C LYS A 226 15.70 23.57 -7.60
N GLN A 227 15.46 24.24 -8.73
CA GLN A 227 14.13 24.35 -9.31
C GLN A 227 13.55 22.96 -9.61
N TRP A 228 12.28 22.76 -9.29
CA TRP A 228 11.60 21.47 -9.43
C TRP A 228 10.11 21.58 -9.77
N ASN A 229 9.61 22.79 -10.06
CA ASN A 229 8.25 22.97 -10.53
C ASN A 229 8.13 22.48 -11.97
N LEU A 230 7.01 21.81 -12.25
CA LEU A 230 6.65 21.36 -13.58
C LEU A 230 5.97 22.50 -14.35
N LYS A 231 6.12 22.50 -15.66
CA LYS A 231 5.39 23.44 -16.54
C LYS A 231 3.90 23.11 -16.59
N GLU A 232 3.58 21.83 -16.57
CA GLU A 232 2.22 21.28 -16.50
C GLU A 232 2.20 20.20 -15.41
N PRO A 233 1.19 20.18 -14.53
CA PRO A 233 1.12 19.18 -13.47
C PRO A 233 1.03 17.77 -14.04
N LEU A 234 1.87 16.86 -13.53
CA LEU A 234 1.80 15.45 -13.89
C LEU A 234 0.47 14.88 -13.39
N HIS A 235 -0.31 14.30 -14.31
CA HIS A 235 -1.68 13.80 -14.06
C HIS A 235 -2.64 14.84 -13.48
N GLY A 236 -2.38 16.15 -13.69
CA GLY A 236 -3.22 17.21 -13.12
C GLY A 236 -3.17 17.30 -11.59
N PHE A 237 -2.19 16.65 -10.95
CA PHE A 237 -2.08 16.56 -9.48
C PHE A 237 -0.69 16.93 -8.98
N TYR A 238 0.39 16.43 -9.58
CA TYR A 238 1.74 16.71 -9.08
C TYR A 238 2.33 17.94 -9.76
N ASP A 239 2.50 19.03 -9.01
CA ASP A 239 3.07 20.29 -9.50
C ASP A 239 4.60 20.31 -9.47
N PHE A 240 5.21 19.45 -8.64
CA PHE A 240 6.65 19.43 -8.41
C PHE A 240 7.24 18.04 -8.67
N LYS A 241 8.42 18.01 -9.31
CA LYS A 241 9.23 16.81 -9.56
C LYS A 241 10.71 17.15 -9.57
N CYS A 242 11.48 16.53 -8.67
CA CYS A 242 12.93 16.66 -8.63
C CYS A 242 13.59 15.31 -8.93
N ASP A 243 14.20 15.19 -10.10
CA ASP A 243 14.87 13.95 -10.56
C ASP A 243 16.13 13.63 -9.74
N ALA A 244 16.87 14.67 -9.32
CA ALA A 244 18.07 14.49 -8.52
C ALA A 244 17.77 13.97 -7.11
N CYS A 245 16.62 14.34 -6.55
CA CYS A 245 16.22 13.95 -5.20
C CYS A 245 15.21 12.81 -5.16
N LYS A 246 14.67 12.42 -6.31
CA LYS A 246 13.57 11.45 -6.45
C LYS A 246 12.36 11.84 -5.61
N LEU A 247 11.98 13.13 -5.67
CA LEU A 247 10.83 13.67 -4.96
C LEU A 247 9.77 14.15 -5.94
N VAL A 248 8.51 13.94 -5.61
CA VAL A 248 7.35 14.60 -6.22
C VAL A 248 6.49 15.22 -5.14
N SER A 249 5.76 16.27 -5.47
CA SER A 249 4.86 16.94 -4.54
C SER A 249 3.76 17.69 -5.31
N THR A 250 2.80 18.23 -4.58
CA THR A 250 1.69 19.03 -5.10
C THR A 250 1.58 20.33 -4.28
N VAL A 251 0.95 21.34 -4.86
CA VAL A 251 0.51 22.52 -4.13
C VAL A 251 -0.73 22.11 -3.32
N THR A 252 -0.67 22.20 -1.99
CA THR A 252 -1.87 22.09 -1.16
C THR A 252 -2.15 23.43 -0.48
N SER A 253 -3.39 23.89 -0.59
CA SER A 253 -3.83 25.10 0.11
C SER A 253 -4.28 24.73 1.53
N ASN A 254 -3.57 25.22 2.53
CA ASN A 254 -4.18 25.42 3.85
C ASN A 254 -4.97 26.73 3.77
N SER A 255 -6.31 26.66 3.98
CA SER A 255 -7.19 27.83 3.98
C SER A 255 -6.96 28.68 5.23
#